data_AF-A0A454D4H9-F1
#
_entry.id   AF-A0A454D4H9-F1
#
_cell.length_a   1.000
_cell.length_b   1.000
_cell.length_c   1.000
_cell.angle_alpha   90.00
_cell.angle_beta   90.00
_cell.angle_gamma   90.00
#
_symmetry.space_group_name_H-M   'P 1'
#
loop_
_entity.id
_entity.type
_entity.pdbx_description
1 polymer ?
#
loop_
_entity_poly.entity_id
_entity_poly.type
_entity_poly.pdbx_seq_one_letter_code
_entity_poly.pdbx_strand_id
1 'polypeptide(L)'
;MPSNTTNFLQMVNFLKQRPNTAYYFNTSLHAKFIVVDDTIIISTGNLTETQFIYRHVASMNLVNMPDTTYEGTHSEMNAYYLSRNNPKLADELVTYFEVLTQCPLTHRAF
;
A
#
# COMPACT_ATOMS: atom_id res chain seq x y z
N MET A 1 -9.03 -7.91 10.20
CA MET A 1 -9.22 -8.81 9.04
C MET A 1 -9.63 -7.97 7.83
N PRO A 2 -9.10 -8.23 6.62
CA PRO A 2 -9.50 -7.49 5.42
C PRO A 2 -10.98 -7.71 5.12
N SER A 3 -11.71 -6.63 4.82
CA SER A 3 -13.16 -6.64 4.59
C SER A 3 -13.58 -7.48 3.38
N ASN A 4 -12.72 -7.61 2.37
CA ASN A 4 -12.91 -8.49 1.22
C ASN A 4 -11.94 -9.68 1.29
N THR A 5 -12.31 -10.68 2.09
CA THR A 5 -11.45 -11.83 2.39
C THR A 5 -11.19 -12.71 1.16
N THR A 6 -12.16 -12.84 0.25
CA THR A 6 -12.02 -13.67 -0.97
C THR A 6 -10.95 -13.16 -1.91
N ASN A 7 -11.03 -11.88 -2.32
CA ASN A 7 -10.06 -11.30 -3.25
C ASN A 7 -8.67 -11.24 -2.61
N PHE A 8 -8.63 -11.00 -1.30
CA PHE A 8 -7.40 -11.02 -0.54
C PHE A 8 -6.70 -12.39 -0.58
N LEU A 9 -7.44 -13.49 -0.37
CA LEU A 9 -6.90 -14.84 -0.46
C LEU A 9 -6.40 -15.18 -1.87
N GLN A 10 -7.11 -14.73 -2.91
CA GLN A 10 -6.67 -14.90 -4.30
C GLN A 10 -5.34 -14.17 -4.56
N MET A 11 -5.21 -12.92 -4.11
CA MET A 11 -3.97 -12.15 -4.20
C MET A 11 -2.82 -12.86 -3.48
N VAL A 12 -3.04 -13.29 -2.23
CA VAL A 12 -2.02 -14.01 -1.44
C VAL A 12 -1.58 -15.30 -2.14
N ASN A 13 -2.52 -16.08 -2.67
CA ASN A 13 -2.19 -17.32 -3.39
C ASN A 13 -1.41 -17.06 -4.68
N PHE A 14 -1.74 -15.99 -5.40
CA PHE A 14 -0.99 -15.57 -6.58
C PHE A 14 0.45 -15.18 -6.23
N LEU A 15 0.63 -14.38 -5.17
CA LEU A 15 1.95 -13.92 -4.75
C LEU A 15 2.82 -15.05 -4.18
N LYS A 16 2.23 -16.01 -3.46
CA LYS A 16 2.91 -17.22 -2.95
C LYS A 16 3.62 -18.03 -4.03
N GLN A 17 3.13 -17.99 -5.27
CA GLN A 17 3.70 -18.74 -6.39
C GLN A 17 4.89 -18.02 -7.05
N ARG A 18 5.23 -16.81 -6.60
CA ARG A 18 6.32 -16.01 -7.16
C ARG A 18 7.59 -16.16 -6.32
N PRO A 19 8.75 -16.40 -6.95
CA PRO A 19 10.02 -16.46 -6.22
C PRO A 19 10.34 -15.09 -5.59
N ASN A 20 11.12 -15.10 -4.51
CA ASN A 20 11.62 -13.90 -3.83
C ASN A 20 10.54 -12.90 -3.42
N THR A 21 9.34 -13.38 -3.13
CA THR A 21 8.20 -12.56 -2.70
C THR A 21 7.86 -12.88 -1.25
N ALA A 22 7.74 -11.84 -0.43
CA ALA A 22 7.24 -11.93 0.93
C ALA A 22 6.19 -10.84 1.14
N TYR A 23 5.18 -11.14 1.95
CA TYR A 23 4.11 -10.20 2.23
C TYR A 23 3.90 -10.10 3.75
N TYR A 24 3.77 -8.88 4.25
CA TYR A 24 3.62 -8.57 5.67
C TYR A 24 2.41 -7.68 5.94
N PHE A 25 1.81 -7.81 7.11
CA PHE A 25 0.69 -7.00 7.59
C PHE A 25 1.06 -6.32 8.89
N ASN A 26 0.84 -5.01 8.98
CA ASN A 26 0.92 -4.26 10.23
C ASN A 26 -0.18 -3.20 10.23
N THR A 27 -1.09 -3.22 11.20
CA THR A 27 -2.27 -2.33 11.24
C THR A 27 -1.92 -0.89 11.59
N SER A 28 -0.72 -0.65 12.09
CA SER A 28 -0.23 0.68 12.48
C SER A 28 0.68 1.31 11.41
N LEU A 29 0.94 0.61 10.29
CA LEU A 29 1.81 1.08 9.23
C LEU A 29 1.02 1.77 8.12
N HIS A 30 1.42 2.99 7.76
CA HIS A 30 0.80 3.77 6.68
C HIS A 30 1.83 4.44 5.75
N ALA A 31 3.09 3.99 5.79
CA ALA A 31 4.15 4.43 4.90
C ALA A 31 3.96 3.82 3.50
N LYS A 32 4.21 4.61 2.44
CA LYS A 32 4.23 4.12 1.05
C LYS A 32 5.51 4.55 0.37
N PHE A 33 6.29 3.57 -0.03
CA PHE A 33 7.48 3.80 -0.83
C PHE A 33 7.81 2.57 -1.68
N ILE A 34 8.60 2.78 -2.72
CA ILE A 34 9.20 1.75 -3.56
C ILE A 34 10.70 2.02 -3.56
N VAL A 35 11.51 0.99 -3.32
CA VAL A 35 12.96 1.01 -3.49
C VAL A 35 13.31 0.04 -4.63
N VAL A 36 14.04 0.53 -5.63
CA VAL A 36 14.61 -0.27 -6.72
C VAL A 36 16.06 0.16 -6.88
N ASP A 37 16.99 -0.71 -6.48
CA ASP A 37 18.41 -0.36 -6.34
C ASP A 37 18.55 0.98 -5.58
N ASP A 38 19.27 1.96 -6.13
CA ASP A 38 19.45 3.29 -5.54
C ASP A 38 18.34 4.29 -5.91
N THR A 39 17.21 3.83 -6.45
CA THR A 39 16.05 4.66 -6.82
C THR A 39 14.92 4.47 -5.82
N ILE A 40 14.41 5.60 -5.33
CA ILE A 40 13.36 5.65 -4.31
C ILE A 40 12.18 6.47 -4.82
N ILE A 41 10.98 5.94 -4.63
CA ILE A 41 9.72 6.69 -4.74
C ILE A 41 9.06 6.68 -3.37
N ILE A 42 8.73 7.84 -2.81
CA ILE A 42 7.89 7.99 -1.61
C ILE A 42 6.61 8.71 -2.03
N SER A 43 5.45 8.22 -1.58
CA SER A 43 4.17 8.79 -1.96
C SER A 43 3.26 9.07 -0.76
N THR A 44 2.43 10.10 -0.89
CA THR A 44 1.28 10.33 0.00
C THR A 44 0.12 9.37 -0.32
N GLY A 45 0.03 8.93 -1.58
CA GLY A 45 -0.99 8.00 -2.05
C GLY A 45 -0.68 6.56 -1.70
N ASN A 46 -1.71 5.72 -1.70
CA ASN A 46 -1.52 4.27 -1.70
C ASN A 46 -0.81 3.83 -3.01
N LEU A 47 -0.64 2.53 -3.24
CA LEU A 47 -0.26 1.96 -4.54
C LEU A 47 -1.37 0.99 -4.99
N THR A 48 -2.48 1.56 -5.45
CA THR A 48 -3.74 0.89 -5.80
C THR A 48 -4.34 1.55 -7.03
N GLU A 49 -5.18 0.81 -7.76
CA GLU A 49 -5.86 1.34 -8.95
C GLU A 49 -6.62 2.64 -8.66
N THR A 50 -7.10 2.84 -7.43
CA THR A 50 -7.79 4.06 -6.98
C THR A 50 -6.96 5.35 -7.09
N GLN A 51 -5.62 5.31 -7.12
CA GLN A 51 -4.82 6.52 -7.42
C GLN A 51 -4.92 6.96 -8.88
N PHE A 52 -5.17 6.02 -9.78
CA PHE A 52 -5.17 6.25 -11.23
C PHE A 52 -6.59 6.31 -11.81
N ILE A 53 -7.58 6.05 -10.96
CA ILE A 53 -9.00 6.06 -11.28
C ILE A 53 -9.51 7.51 -11.23
N TYR A 54 -9.56 8.16 -12.40
CA TYR A 54 -10.54 9.23 -12.65
C TYR A 54 -11.85 8.58 -13.11
N ARG A 55 -12.43 7.75 -12.24
CA ARG A 55 -13.61 6.93 -12.54
C ARG A 55 -14.73 7.34 -11.62
N HIS A 56 -15.92 7.40 -12.19
CA HIS A 56 -17.14 7.61 -11.42
C HIS A 56 -17.28 6.52 -10.37
N VAL A 57 -17.28 6.87 -9.09
CA VAL A 57 -17.51 5.91 -8.02
C VAL A 57 -19.01 5.88 -7.76
N ALA A 58 -19.64 4.75 -8.10
CA ALA A 58 -21.03 4.50 -7.74
C ALA A 58 -21.17 4.47 -6.21
N SER A 59 -22.19 5.18 -5.71
CA SER A 59 -22.54 5.47 -4.30
C SER A 59 -21.66 4.79 -3.23
N MET A 60 -20.80 5.57 -2.57
CA MET A 60 -20.08 5.10 -1.39
C MET A 60 -20.86 5.46 -0.12
N ASN A 61 -21.10 4.47 0.76
CA ASN A 61 -21.63 4.71 2.10
C ASN A 61 -20.51 5.23 3.00
N LEU A 62 -20.71 6.42 3.57
CA LEU A 62 -19.73 7.01 4.48
C LEU A 62 -19.88 6.36 5.86
N VAL A 63 -18.79 5.77 6.38
CA VAL A 63 -18.78 4.98 7.63
C VAL A 63 -19.38 5.74 8.83
N ASN A 64 -19.28 7.08 8.82
CA ASN A 64 -19.80 7.94 9.90
C ASN A 64 -21.04 8.76 9.50
N MET A 65 -21.58 8.55 8.29
CA MET A 65 -22.78 9.22 7.78
C MET A 65 -23.63 8.20 7.00
N PRO A 66 -24.26 7.25 7.70
CA PRO A 66 -24.93 6.10 7.06
C PRO A 66 -26.10 6.50 6.15
N ASP A 67 -26.70 7.68 6.39
CA ASP A 67 -27.79 8.23 5.57
C ASP A 67 -27.28 9.06 4.37
N THR A 68 -25.96 9.13 4.18
CA THR A 68 -25.34 9.92 3.11
C THR A 68 -24.61 9.01 2.13
N THR A 69 -25.00 9.11 0.87
CA THR A 69 -24.29 8.49 -0.25
C THR A 69 -23.45 9.56 -0.94
N TYR A 70 -22.18 9.26 -1.20
CA TYR A 70 -21.32 10.10 -2.04
C TYR A 70 -21.27 9.52 -3.46
N GLU A 71 -21.66 10.31 -4.44
CA GLU A 71 -21.53 10.02 -5.86
C GLU A 71 -20.64 11.10 -6.49
N GLY A 72 -19.48 10.71 -7.01
CA GLY A 72 -18.51 11.65 -7.55
C GLY A 72 -17.20 11.01 -8.01
N THR A 73 -16.35 11.81 -8.64
CA THR A 73 -15.01 11.38 -9.02
C THR A 73 -14.10 11.40 -7.81
N HIS A 74 -13.61 10.22 -7.41
CA HIS A 74 -12.55 10.14 -6.43
C HIS A 74 -11.25 10.64 -7.07
N SER A 75 -10.74 11.79 -6.63
CA SER A 75 -9.49 12.37 -7.11
C SER A 75 -8.52 12.48 -5.95
N GLU A 76 -7.58 11.55 -5.83
CA GLU A 76 -6.45 11.70 -4.90
C GLU A 76 -5.40 12.62 -5.54
N MET A 77 -5.06 13.73 -4.88
CA MET A 77 -3.82 14.45 -5.20
C MET A 77 -2.67 13.73 -4.51
N ASN A 78 -1.83 13.07 -5.29
CA ASN A 78 -0.67 12.37 -4.78
C ASN A 78 0.59 13.21 -4.97
N ALA A 79 1.30 13.47 -3.87
CA ALA A 79 2.65 13.99 -3.93
C ALA A 79 3.62 12.81 -4.02
N TYR A 80 4.59 12.93 -4.93
CA TYR A 80 5.65 11.95 -5.11
C TYR A 80 6.99 12.62 -4.88
N TYR A 81 7.78 12.04 -3.99
CA TYR A 81 9.20 12.34 -3.89
C TYR A 81 9.98 11.26 -4.63
N LEU A 82 10.75 11.67 -5.63
CA LEU A 82 11.59 10.79 -6.44
C LEU A 82 13.06 11.10 -6.17
N SER A 83 13.80 10.11 -5.69
CA SER A 83 15.25 10.16 -5.50
C SER A 83 15.91 9.13 -6.42
N ARG A 84 16.96 9.51 -7.13
CA ARG A 84 17.72 8.62 -8.02
C ARG A 84 19.17 8.60 -7.57
N ASN A 85 19.84 7.45 -7.70
CA ASN A 85 21.24 7.25 -7.32
C ASN A 85 21.53 7.69 -5.87
N ASN A 86 20.62 7.35 -4.95
CA ASN A 86 20.73 7.69 -3.54
C ASN A 86 20.82 6.42 -2.68
N PRO A 87 22.00 5.73 -2.69
CA PRO A 87 22.19 4.46 -1.99
C PRO A 87 21.95 4.58 -0.49
N LYS A 88 22.31 5.72 0.12
CA LYS A 88 22.11 5.96 1.55
C LYS A 88 20.63 5.91 1.93
N LEU A 89 19.77 6.61 1.19
CA LEU A 89 18.33 6.61 1.48
C LEU A 89 17.68 5.25 1.14
N ALA A 90 18.17 4.57 0.11
CA ALA A 90 17.72 3.21 -0.22
C ALA A 90 17.99 2.25 0.96
N ASP A 91 19.22 2.24 1.47
CA ASP A 91 19.62 1.41 2.62
C ASP A 91 18.83 1.75 3.89
N GLU A 92 18.59 3.04 4.16
CA GLU A 92 17.77 3.48 5.30
C GLU A 92 16.33 2.95 5.20
N LEU A 93 15.72 2.97 4.02
CA LEU A 93 14.36 2.47 3.80
C LEU A 93 14.27 0.94 3.82
N VAL A 94 15.28 0.24 3.30
CA VAL A 94 15.39 -1.22 3.41
C VAL A 94 15.53 -1.61 4.88
N THR A 95 16.44 -0.97 5.62
CA THR A 95 16.62 -1.20 7.07
C THR A 95 15.33 -0.91 7.83
N TYR A 96 14.65 0.20 7.50
CA TYR A 96 13.34 0.52 8.08
C TYR A 96 12.33 -0.60 7.85
N PHE A 97 12.23 -1.13 6.62
CA PHE A 97 11.36 -2.26 6.32
C PHE A 97 11.75 -3.52 7.10
N GLU A 98 13.03 -3.88 7.15
CA GLU A 98 13.52 -5.04 7.90
C GLU A 98 13.17 -4.96 9.39
N VAL A 99 13.36 -3.80 10.02
CA VAL A 99 12.96 -3.56 11.41
C VAL A 99 11.45 -3.74 11.59
N LEU A 100 10.65 -3.24 10.64
CA LEU A 100 9.20 -3.43 10.69
C LEU A 100 8.81 -4.92 10.62
N THR A 101 9.50 -5.74 9.82
CA THR A 101 9.19 -7.19 9.73
C THR A 101 9.40 -7.93 11.05
N GLN A 102 10.22 -7.39 11.95
CA GLN A 102 10.52 -7.97 13.26
C GLN A 102 9.62 -7.41 14.38
N CYS A 103 8.80 -6.41 14.08
CA CYS A 103 7.93 -5.78 15.07
C CYS A 103 6.82 -6.75 15.52
N PRO A 104 6.47 -6.85 16.82
CA PRO A 104 5.44 -7.77 17.31
C PRO A 104 4.05 -7.60 16.68
N LEU A 105 3.75 -6.40 16.18
CA LEU A 105 2.50 -6.07 15.49
C LEU A 105 2.52 -6.42 14.00
N THR A 106 3.65 -6.91 13.49
CA THR A 106 3.81 -7.28 12.08
C THR A 106 3.66 -8.79 11.93
N HIS A 107 2.80 -9.21 11.01
CA HIS A 107 2.54 -10.60 10.70
C HIS A 107 2.96 -10.92 9.27
N ARG A 108 3.70 -12.01 9.07
CA ARG A 108 4.05 -12.50 7.74
C ARG A 108 2.92 -13.36 7.18
N ALA A 109 2.57 -13.13 5.92
CA ALA A 109 1.55 -13.88 5.20
C ALA A 109 2.07 -15.22 4.66
N PHE A 110 3.28 -15.20 4.09
CA PHE A 110 4.01 -16.30 3.47
C PHE A 110 5.45 -15.89 3.18
#